data_AF-I3EJU1-F1
#
_entry.id   AF-I3EJU1-F1
#
_cell.length_a   1.000
_cell.length_b   1.000
_cell.length_c   1.000
_cell.angle_alpha   90.00
_cell.angle_beta   90.00
_cell.angle_gamma   90.00
#
_symmetry.space_group_name_H-M   'P 1'
#
loop_
_entity.id
_entity.type
_entity.pdbx_description
1 polymer ?
#
loop_
_entity_poly.entity_id
_entity_poly.type
_entity_poly.pdbx_seq_one_letter_code
_entity_poly.pdbx_strand_id
1 'polypeptide(L)'
;MANYIDENRLKTEVHREFKDNEEYITKEGINKIYQIITEIIRKQDIFTELPESIEHLAYNLLYIQIYNRIIYRNINYNGIISIITDCINHIDIIIDIIMSVAEGLNSTHKKQAFYRLMGNNHRIMVCAYKYRSIFYDSSINILCKSINISELYEEITSEDGMVKLCELTSSGDCSRLQNALNILMKYGDNLTTPDEYGI
;
A
#
# COMPACT_ATOMS: atom_id res chain seq x y z
N MET A 1 -2.57 15.02 -8.11
CA MET A 1 -2.61 16.09 -7.09
C MET A 1 -3.28 15.50 -5.87
N ALA A 2 -2.72 15.65 -4.68
CA ALA A 2 -3.34 15.14 -3.46
C ALA A 2 -4.62 15.93 -3.18
N ASN A 3 -5.73 15.21 -3.07
CA ASN A 3 -6.94 15.73 -2.45
C ASN A 3 -6.73 15.86 -0.95
N TYR A 4 -7.48 16.78 -0.36
CA TYR A 4 -7.53 16.92 1.08
C TYR A 4 -8.07 15.62 1.71
N ILE A 5 -7.25 14.95 2.51
CA ILE A 5 -7.75 13.92 3.42
C ILE A 5 -8.72 14.59 4.39
N ASP A 6 -9.91 14.03 4.59
CA ASP A 6 -10.84 14.53 5.60
C ASP A 6 -10.21 14.41 6.99
N GLU A 7 -9.53 15.48 7.42
CA GLU A 7 -8.84 15.54 8.69
C GLU A 7 -9.78 15.30 9.86
N ASN A 8 -11.05 15.73 9.77
CA ASN A 8 -12.00 15.55 10.86
C ASN A 8 -12.39 14.08 11.00
N ARG A 9 -12.56 13.39 9.87
CA ARG A 9 -12.78 11.95 9.87
C ARG A 9 -11.54 11.19 10.33
N LEU A 10 -10.35 11.55 9.86
CA LEU A 10 -9.09 10.97 10.34
C LEU A 10 -8.93 11.17 11.85
N LYS A 11 -9.18 12.38 12.37
CA LYS A 11 -9.21 12.70 13.81
C LYS A 11 -10.18 11.80 14.56
N THR A 12 -11.39 11.63 14.02
CA THR A 12 -12.45 10.83 14.66
C THR A 12 -12.06 9.35 14.73
N GLU A 13 -11.60 8.75 13.64
CA GLU A 13 -11.24 7.33 13.59
C GLU A 13 -9.99 7.05 14.44
N VAL A 14 -8.97 7.91 14.39
CA VAL A 14 -7.78 7.79 15.25
C VAL A 14 -8.16 7.94 16.71
N HIS A 15 -9.01 8.92 17.06
CA HIS A 15 -9.45 9.06 18.45
C HIS A 15 -10.26 7.85 18.91
N ARG A 16 -11.12 7.28 18.06
CA ARG A 16 -11.91 6.08 18.36
C ARG A 16 -11.03 4.87 18.66
N GLU A 17 -10.03 4.61 17.83
CA GLU A 17 -9.17 3.41 17.97
C GLU A 17 -8.08 3.52 19.05
N PHE A 18 -7.67 4.74 19.39
CA PHE A 18 -6.57 4.98 20.33
C PHE A 18 -7.00 5.68 21.63
N LYS A 19 -8.30 5.83 21.89
CA LYS A 19 -8.87 6.55 23.03
C LYS A 19 -8.31 6.14 24.40
N ASP A 20 -8.07 4.84 24.56
CA ASP A 20 -7.70 4.20 25.82
C ASP A 20 -6.29 3.56 25.77
N ASN A 21 -5.50 3.85 24.74
CA ASN A 21 -4.23 3.16 24.46
C ASN A 21 -3.00 3.88 25.02
N GLU A 22 -1.90 3.11 25.12
CA GLU A 22 -0.59 3.46 25.67
C GLU A 22 -0.03 4.83 25.21
N GLU A 23 0.92 5.35 25.99
CA GLU A 23 1.62 6.61 25.75
C GLU A 23 2.30 6.66 24.35
N TYR A 24 2.56 5.50 23.73
CA TYR A 24 3.25 5.35 22.45
C TYR A 24 2.62 4.30 21.51
N ILE A 25 2.77 4.51 20.20
CA ILE A 25 2.25 3.60 19.17
C ILE A 25 3.18 2.41 18.96
N THR A 26 2.65 1.21 19.20
CA THR A 26 3.33 -0.06 18.94
C THR A 26 3.25 -0.45 17.46
N LYS A 27 3.98 -1.50 17.06
CA LYS A 27 3.86 -2.10 15.71
C LYS A 27 2.43 -2.53 15.38
N GLU A 28 1.69 -3.03 16.35
CA GLU A 28 0.29 -3.40 16.18
C GLU A 28 -0.60 -2.17 15.95
N GLY A 29 -0.30 -1.06 16.65
CA GLY A 29 -0.94 0.22 16.39
C GLY A 29 -0.75 0.73 14.96
N ILE A 30 0.40 0.46 14.32
CA ILE A 30 0.62 0.81 12.90
C ILE A 30 -0.37 0.10 11.98
N ASN A 31 -0.69 -1.18 12.25
CA ASN A 31 -1.69 -1.91 11.45
C ASN A 31 -3.08 -1.29 11.58
N LYS A 32 -3.47 -0.86 12.78
CA LYS A 32 -4.74 -0.13 12.99
C LYS A 32 -4.77 1.19 12.22
N ILE A 33 -3.65 1.91 12.19
CA ILE A 33 -3.52 3.14 11.37
C ILE A 33 -3.71 2.83 9.88
N TYR A 34 -3.15 1.72 9.38
CA TYR A 34 -3.36 1.31 7.99
C TYR A 34 -4.81 0.97 7.69
N GLN A 35 -5.51 0.30 8.61
CA GLN A 35 -6.94 0.02 8.47
C GLN A 35 -7.76 1.32 8.38
N ILE A 36 -7.50 2.28 9.28
CA ILE A 36 -8.15 3.59 9.25
C ILE A 36 -7.94 4.28 7.89
N ILE A 37 -6.71 4.29 7.38
CA ILE A 37 -6.39 4.89 6.09
C ILE A 37 -7.10 4.18 4.95
N THR A 38 -7.09 2.85 4.93
CA THR A 38 -7.82 2.07 3.92
C THR A 38 -9.34 2.34 3.97
N GLU A 39 -9.94 2.48 5.15
CA GLU A 39 -11.36 2.84 5.30
C GLU A 39 -11.68 4.26 4.84
N ILE A 40 -10.73 5.19 4.96
CA ILE A 40 -10.85 6.54 4.42
C ILE A 40 -10.79 6.49 2.89
N ILE A 41 -9.76 5.85 2.34
CA ILE A 41 -9.54 5.71 0.88
C ILE A 41 -10.75 5.08 0.20
N ARG A 42 -11.33 4.02 0.78
CA ARG A 42 -12.55 3.38 0.25
C ARG A 42 -13.73 4.30 0.01
N LYS A 43 -13.82 5.42 0.74
CA LYS A 43 -14.92 6.39 0.58
C LYS A 43 -14.48 7.61 -0.23
N GLN A 44 -13.19 7.93 -0.23
CA GLN A 44 -12.64 9.08 -0.90
C GLN A 44 -11.15 8.88 -1.16
N ASP A 45 -10.78 8.92 -2.44
CA ASP A 45 -9.38 8.85 -2.86
C ASP A 45 -8.59 10.04 -2.33
N ILE A 46 -7.42 9.75 -1.76
CA ILE A 46 -6.48 10.77 -1.26
C ILE A 46 -5.68 11.35 -2.42
N PHE A 47 -5.26 10.51 -3.36
CA PHE A 47 -4.48 10.94 -4.51
C PHE A 47 -5.34 10.82 -5.77
N THR A 48 -5.70 11.95 -6.38
CA THR A 48 -6.60 11.96 -7.55
C THR A 48 -5.92 12.55 -8.79
N GLU A 49 -6.54 12.29 -9.93
CA GLU A 49 -6.09 12.78 -11.25
C GLU A 49 -4.69 12.27 -11.62
N LEU A 50 -4.32 11.11 -11.09
CA LEU A 50 -3.06 10.44 -11.38
C LEU A 50 -3.27 9.32 -12.38
N PRO A 51 -2.28 9.03 -13.24
CA PRO A 51 -2.22 7.75 -13.93
C PRO A 51 -2.21 6.60 -12.90
N GLU A 52 -2.93 5.51 -13.18
CA GLU A 52 -3.09 4.34 -12.30
C GLU A 52 -1.76 3.86 -11.69
N SER A 53 -0.70 3.74 -12.49
CA SER A 53 0.62 3.29 -12.01
C SER A 53 1.27 4.27 -11.01
N ILE A 54 0.97 5.56 -11.12
CA ILE A 54 1.48 6.61 -10.22
C ILE A 54 0.63 6.71 -8.95
N GLU A 55 -0.67 6.48 -9.06
CA GLU A 55 -1.56 6.37 -7.90
C GLU A 55 -1.15 5.21 -6.98
N HIS A 56 -0.93 4.01 -7.53
CA HIS A 56 -0.42 2.87 -6.76
C HIS A 56 0.94 3.16 -6.10
N LEU A 57 1.82 3.89 -6.78
CA LEU A 57 3.08 4.34 -6.20
C LEU A 57 2.85 5.27 -5.00
N ALA A 58 1.93 6.22 -5.12
CA ALA A 58 1.62 7.18 -4.06
C ALA A 58 1.13 6.46 -2.79
N TYR A 59 0.20 5.52 -2.92
CA TYR A 59 -0.27 4.75 -1.77
C TYR A 59 0.81 3.85 -1.18
N ASN A 60 1.62 3.16 -2.00
CA ASN A 60 2.75 2.38 -1.50
C ASN A 60 3.76 3.23 -0.73
N LEU A 61 4.06 4.43 -1.22
CA LEU A 61 4.92 5.39 -0.52
C LEU A 61 4.28 5.87 0.79
N LEU A 62 2.96 6.05 0.84
CA LEU A 62 2.23 6.46 2.04
C LEU A 62 2.42 5.43 3.16
N TYR A 63 2.17 4.16 2.87
CA TYR A 63 2.35 3.09 3.86
C TYR A 63 3.80 2.98 4.35
N ILE A 64 4.77 3.08 3.44
CA ILE A 64 6.21 3.06 3.78
C ILE A 64 6.59 4.26 4.66
N GLN A 65 6.16 5.47 4.32
CA GLN A 65 6.52 6.66 5.09
C GLN A 65 5.90 6.65 6.48
N ILE A 66 4.63 6.23 6.60
CA ILE A 66 3.96 6.09 7.90
C ILE A 66 4.72 5.10 8.78
N TYR A 67 5.07 3.91 8.25
CA TYR A 67 5.84 2.92 8.99
C TYR A 67 7.12 3.52 9.57
N ASN A 68 7.94 4.11 8.69
CA ASN A 68 9.24 4.65 9.04
C ASN A 68 9.12 5.81 10.04
N ARG A 69 8.14 6.71 9.86
CA ARG A 69 7.99 7.86 10.75
C ARG A 69 7.45 7.48 12.13
N ILE A 70 6.66 6.40 12.24
CA ILE A 70 6.14 5.95 13.54
C ILE A 70 7.16 5.08 14.27
N ILE A 71 7.74 4.08 13.60
CA ILE A 71 8.60 3.09 14.27
C ILE A 71 9.90 3.69 14.86
N TYR A 72 10.41 4.77 14.27
CA TYR A 72 11.67 5.39 14.70
C TYR A 72 11.49 6.60 15.61
N ARG A 73 10.25 7.03 15.93
CA ARG A 73 10.01 8.33 16.61
C ARG A 73 9.22 8.29 17.92
N ASN A 74 8.93 7.11 18.49
CA ASN A 74 8.14 6.98 19.74
C ASN A 74 6.95 7.95 19.76
N ILE A 75 6.09 7.82 18.74
CA ILE A 75 4.97 8.71 18.50
C ILE A 75 3.83 8.36 19.46
N ASN A 76 3.24 9.37 20.09
CA ASN A 76 1.97 9.22 20.82
C ASN A 76 0.77 9.41 19.87
N TYR A 77 -0.42 9.04 20.32
CA TYR A 77 -1.61 9.11 19.45
C TYR A 77 -1.93 10.52 18.94
N ASN A 78 -1.60 11.57 19.72
CA ASN A 78 -1.76 12.97 19.30
C ASN A 78 -0.88 13.33 18.09
N GLY A 79 0.28 12.68 17.94
CA GLY A 79 1.21 12.90 16.83
C GLY A 79 0.85 12.18 15.53
N ILE A 80 -0.03 11.16 15.57
CA ILE A 80 -0.38 10.35 14.39
C ILE A 80 -0.90 11.23 13.26
N ILE A 81 -1.79 12.16 13.57
CA ILE A 81 -2.51 12.97 12.58
C ILE A 81 -1.53 13.85 11.83
N SER A 82 -0.65 14.55 12.55
CA SER A 82 0.42 15.35 11.95
C SER A 82 1.31 14.51 11.06
N ILE A 83 1.67 13.28 11.47
CA ILE A 83 2.52 12.41 10.66
C ILE A 83 1.84 11.99 9.38
N ILE A 84 0.57 11.60 9.43
CA ILE A 84 -0.18 11.18 8.24
C ILE A 84 -0.29 12.37 7.28
N THR A 85 -0.66 13.55 7.76
CA THR A 85 -0.72 14.77 6.95
C THR A 85 0.64 15.11 6.33
N ASP A 86 1.73 15.07 7.11
CA ASP A 86 3.08 15.33 6.61
C ASP A 86 3.56 14.29 5.59
N CYS A 87 3.15 13.02 5.76
CA CYS A 87 3.43 11.97 4.79
C CYS A 87 2.70 12.25 3.46
N ILE A 88 1.41 12.60 3.52
CA ILE A 88 0.61 12.92 2.33
C ILE A 88 1.22 14.10 1.59
N ASN A 89 1.51 15.20 2.30
CA ASN A 89 2.13 16.39 1.71
C ASN A 89 3.49 16.08 1.07
N HIS A 90 4.31 15.25 1.73
CA HIS A 90 5.60 14.87 1.17
C HIS A 90 5.45 14.00 -0.09
N ILE A 91 4.46 13.12 -0.12
CA ILE A 91 4.20 12.27 -1.29
C ILE A 91 3.66 13.10 -2.43
N ASP A 92 2.80 14.08 -2.18
CA ASP A 92 2.30 15.00 -3.20
C ASP A 92 3.46 15.70 -3.93
N ILE A 93 4.44 16.21 -3.19
CA ILE A 93 5.67 16.80 -3.76
C ILE A 93 6.45 15.79 -4.63
N ILE A 94 6.59 14.54 -4.17
CA ILE A 94 7.28 13.49 -4.93
C ILE A 94 6.53 13.20 -6.24
N ILE A 95 5.21 13.10 -6.17
CA ILE A 95 4.36 12.81 -7.33
C ILE A 95 4.38 13.97 -8.32
N ASP A 96 4.32 15.21 -7.85
CA ASP A 96 4.45 16.41 -8.69
C ASP A 96 5.78 16.42 -9.44
N ILE A 97 6.89 16.10 -8.77
CA ILE A 97 8.20 15.99 -9.43
C ILE A 97 8.17 14.93 -10.54
N ILE A 98 7.58 13.76 -10.27
CA ILE A 98 7.43 12.69 -11.27
C ILE A 98 6.60 13.16 -12.47
N MET A 99 5.47 13.81 -12.21
CA MET A 99 4.57 14.32 -13.24
C MET A 99 5.26 15.40 -14.09
N SER A 100 5.94 16.38 -13.47
CA SER A 100 6.69 17.42 -14.17
C SER A 100 7.84 16.86 -15.02
N VAL A 101 8.56 15.85 -14.52
CA VAL A 101 9.60 15.16 -15.32
C VAL A 101 8.98 14.49 -16.54
N ALA A 102 7.82 13.84 -16.38
CA ALA A 102 7.11 13.22 -17.49
C ALA A 102 6.61 14.26 -18.50
N GLU A 103 6.21 15.45 -18.07
CA GLU A 103 5.78 16.52 -18.97
C GLU A 103 6.86 16.93 -19.97
N GLY A 104 8.12 16.90 -19.56
CA GLY A 104 9.28 17.12 -20.43
C GLY A 104 9.51 16.04 -21.50
N LEU A 105 8.75 14.94 -21.48
CA LEU A 105 8.81 13.90 -22.51
C LEU A 105 7.88 14.25 -23.68
N ASN A 106 8.45 14.45 -24.86
CA ASN A 106 7.73 14.89 -26.08
C ASN A 106 6.75 13.87 -26.69
N SER A 107 6.44 12.77 -26.02
CA SER A 107 5.58 11.71 -26.54
C SER A 107 4.74 11.08 -25.43
N THR A 108 3.43 10.97 -25.67
CA THR A 108 2.49 10.28 -24.78
C THR A 108 2.94 8.85 -24.48
N HIS A 109 3.49 8.14 -25.47
CA HIS A 109 3.99 6.79 -25.26
C HIS A 109 5.19 6.76 -24.29
N LYS A 110 6.11 7.72 -24.42
CA LYS A 110 7.24 7.87 -23.49
C LYS A 110 6.75 8.23 -22.08
N LYS A 111 5.76 9.12 -21.95
CA LYS A 111 5.13 9.46 -20.66
C LYS A 111 4.54 8.23 -19.98
N GLN A 112 3.75 7.44 -20.71
CA GLN A 112 3.16 6.21 -20.16
C GLN A 112 4.20 5.15 -19.81
N ALA A 113 5.26 5.00 -20.63
CA ALA A 113 6.36 4.10 -20.32
C ALA A 113 7.11 4.55 -19.05
N PHE A 114 7.35 5.85 -18.90
CA PHE A 114 7.96 6.42 -17.71
C PHE A 114 7.08 6.21 -16.47
N TYR A 115 5.77 6.45 -16.55
CA TYR A 115 4.87 6.20 -15.43
C TYR A 115 4.84 4.73 -15.02
N ARG A 116 4.85 3.80 -15.97
CA ARG A 116 4.97 2.37 -15.68
C ARG A 116 6.30 2.03 -15.01
N LEU A 117 7.40 2.62 -15.46
CA LEU A 117 8.73 2.41 -14.86
C LEU A 117 8.76 2.90 -13.40
N MET A 118 8.23 4.08 -13.13
CA MET A 118 8.19 4.64 -11.78
C MET A 118 7.21 3.88 -10.88
N GLY A 119 6.02 3.57 -11.41
CA GLY A 119 4.93 2.91 -10.70
C GLY A 119 5.21 1.46 -10.35
N ASN A 120 5.81 0.72 -11.28
CA ASN A 120 6.10 -0.71 -11.11
C ASN A 120 7.47 -0.95 -10.46
N ASN A 121 7.91 -0.05 -9.58
CA ASN A 121 9.18 -0.22 -8.89
C ASN A 121 9.07 -1.37 -7.86
N HIS A 122 9.48 -2.57 -8.26
CA HIS A 122 9.35 -3.79 -7.44
C HIS A 122 9.93 -3.66 -6.04
N ARG A 123 10.99 -2.86 -5.87
CA ARG A 123 11.59 -2.64 -4.55
C ARG A 123 10.63 -1.89 -3.62
N ILE A 124 9.99 -0.84 -4.12
CA ILE A 124 8.98 -0.09 -3.35
C ILE A 124 7.81 -1.02 -3.01
N MET A 125 7.38 -1.83 -3.97
CA MET A 125 6.25 -2.75 -3.76
C MET A 125 6.55 -3.82 -2.72
N VAL A 126 7.72 -4.46 -2.78
CA VAL A 126 8.16 -5.45 -1.78
C VAL A 126 8.27 -4.80 -0.40
N CYS A 127 8.76 -3.57 -0.31
CA CYS A 127 8.79 -2.82 0.94
C CYS A 127 7.38 -2.55 1.47
N ALA A 128 6.43 -2.15 0.62
CA ALA A 128 5.05 -1.91 1.02
C ALA A 128 4.37 -3.20 1.51
N TYR A 129 4.55 -4.32 0.81
CA TYR A 129 4.08 -5.64 1.26
C TYR A 129 4.68 -6.00 2.62
N LYS A 130 6.00 -5.84 2.81
CA LYS A 130 6.65 -6.14 4.09
C LYS A 130 6.04 -5.37 5.26
N TYR A 131 5.67 -4.11 5.07
CA TYR A 131 5.07 -3.30 6.14
C TYR A 131 3.59 -3.60 6.36
N ARG A 132 2.89 -4.08 5.34
CA ARG A 132 1.47 -4.48 5.39
C ARG A 132 1.29 -6.00 5.43
N SER A 133 2.30 -6.78 5.80
CA SER A 133 2.27 -8.24 5.58
C SER A 133 1.09 -8.88 6.31
N ILE A 134 0.83 -8.48 7.55
CA ILE A 134 -0.32 -8.96 8.36
C ILE A 134 -1.65 -8.73 7.63
N PHE A 135 -1.83 -7.57 7.00
CA PHE A 135 -3.02 -7.27 6.23
C PHE A 135 -3.14 -8.17 5.01
N TYR A 136 -2.08 -8.27 4.20
CA TYR A 136 -2.10 -9.08 2.98
C TYR A 136 -2.23 -10.57 3.27
N ASP A 137 -1.52 -11.08 4.26
CA ASP A 137 -1.57 -12.48 4.67
C ASP A 137 -2.98 -12.84 5.17
N SER A 138 -3.64 -11.94 5.91
CA SER A 138 -5.03 -12.11 6.32
C SER A 138 -5.98 -12.17 5.11
N SER A 139 -5.86 -11.24 4.15
CA SER A 139 -6.69 -11.23 2.94
C SER A 139 -6.47 -12.48 2.10
N ILE A 140 -5.22 -12.91 1.94
CA ILE A 140 -4.89 -14.14 1.21
C ILE A 140 -5.46 -15.36 1.93
N ASN A 141 -5.37 -15.43 3.25
CA ASN A 141 -5.94 -16.55 4.01
C ASN A 141 -7.47 -16.63 3.92
N ILE A 142 -8.16 -15.48 3.84
CA ILE A 142 -9.62 -15.43 3.58
C ILE A 142 -9.92 -16.02 2.20
N LEU A 143 -9.16 -15.64 1.17
CA LEU A 143 -9.31 -16.22 -0.16
C LEU A 143 -8.99 -17.72 -0.18
N CYS A 144 -7.92 -18.16 0.49
CA CYS A 144 -7.58 -19.57 0.58
C CYS A 144 -8.75 -20.40 1.13
N LYS A 145 -9.41 -19.88 2.18
CA LYS A 145 -10.61 -20.51 2.76
C LYS A 145 -11.77 -20.57 1.78
N SER A 146 -12.02 -19.49 1.03
CA SER A 146 -13.16 -19.43 0.10
C SER A 146 -13.06 -20.45 -1.03
N ILE A 147 -11.83 -20.83 -1.43
CA ILE A 147 -11.56 -21.86 -2.43
C ILE A 147 -11.10 -23.20 -1.84
N ASN A 148 -11.21 -23.38 -0.51
CA ASN A 148 -10.87 -24.60 0.21
C ASN A 148 -9.43 -25.11 -0.01
N ILE A 149 -8.46 -24.19 -0.03
CA ILE A 149 -7.02 -24.51 -0.01
C ILE A 149 -6.41 -24.12 1.34
N SER A 150 -5.27 -24.72 1.66
CA SER A 150 -4.53 -24.44 2.90
C SER A 150 -4.13 -22.97 3.01
N GLU A 151 -4.18 -22.44 4.24
CA GLU A 151 -3.64 -21.11 4.57
C GLU A 151 -2.12 -21.05 4.29
N LEU A 152 -1.59 -19.82 4.23
CA LEU A 152 -0.16 -19.55 4.13
C LEU A 152 0.58 -20.06 5.39
N TYR A 153 0.88 -21.35 5.44
CA TYR A 153 1.62 -21.97 6.54
C TYR A 153 2.67 -22.98 6.09
N GLU A 154 2.88 -23.16 4.78
CA GLU A 154 4.00 -23.97 4.32
C GLU A 154 5.31 -23.24 4.65
N GLU A 155 6.11 -23.84 5.55
CA GLU A 155 7.50 -23.46 5.77
C GLU A 155 8.27 -23.62 4.46
N ILE A 156 8.36 -22.54 3.71
CA ILE A 156 9.29 -22.43 2.59
C ILE A 156 10.57 -21.76 3.11
N THR A 157 11.72 -22.34 2.80
CA THR A 157 12.98 -21.66 3.09
C THR A 157 13.08 -20.38 2.25
N SER A 158 13.84 -19.39 2.71
CA SER A 158 14.04 -18.16 1.94
C SER A 158 14.65 -18.43 0.56
N GLU A 159 15.50 -19.45 0.46
CA GLU A 159 16.14 -19.85 -0.80
C GLU A 159 15.11 -20.45 -1.76
N ASP A 160 14.33 -21.44 -1.31
CA ASP A 160 13.25 -22.03 -2.12
C ASP A 160 12.20 -21.00 -2.52
N GLY A 161 11.89 -20.06 -1.63
CA GLY A 161 10.99 -18.94 -1.91
C GLY A 161 11.52 -18.04 -3.02
N MET A 162 12.80 -17.68 -2.97
CA MET A 162 13.43 -16.86 -4.01
C MET A 162 13.50 -17.58 -5.36
N VAL A 163 13.85 -18.86 -5.38
CA VAL A 163 13.84 -19.67 -6.60
C VAL A 163 12.44 -19.68 -7.21
N LYS A 164 11.40 -20.00 -6.43
CA LYS A 164 10.01 -20.00 -6.90
C LYS A 164 9.55 -18.64 -7.38
N LEU A 165 9.96 -17.55 -6.72
CA LEU A 165 9.58 -16.18 -7.11
C LEU A 165 10.26 -15.73 -8.41
N CYS A 166 11.49 -16.20 -8.67
CA CYS A 166 12.24 -15.89 -9.88
C CYS A 166 11.83 -16.75 -11.10
N GLU A 167 11.15 -17.88 -10.89
CA GLU A 167 10.60 -18.69 -11.99
C GLU A 167 9.62 -17.89 -12.85
N LEU A 168 9.53 -18.25 -14.14
CA LEU A 168 8.56 -17.66 -15.06
C LEU A 168 7.14 -18.16 -14.77
N THR A 169 6.14 -17.35 -15.13
CA THR A 169 4.74 -17.78 -15.20
C THR A 169 4.57 -18.85 -16.28
N SER A 170 3.43 -19.54 -16.27
CA SER A 170 3.10 -20.57 -17.28
C SER A 170 3.06 -20.02 -18.71
N SER A 171 2.83 -18.72 -18.89
CA SER A 171 2.91 -18.05 -20.21
C SER A 171 4.33 -17.68 -20.62
N GLY A 172 5.28 -17.62 -19.68
CA GLY A 172 6.65 -17.18 -19.93
C GLY A 172 6.85 -15.66 -19.97
N ASP A 173 5.78 -14.87 -19.89
CA ASP A 173 5.84 -13.42 -20.12
C ASP A 173 6.49 -12.64 -18.98
N CYS A 174 6.45 -13.16 -17.75
CA CYS A 174 7.02 -12.50 -16.58
C CYS A 174 7.42 -13.51 -15.49
N SER A 175 8.19 -13.04 -14.50
CA SER A 175 8.46 -13.85 -13.30
C SER A 175 7.22 -13.96 -12.41
N ARG A 176 7.16 -15.00 -11.58
CA ARG A 176 6.09 -15.17 -10.59
C ARG A 176 6.08 -14.02 -9.58
N LEU A 177 7.24 -13.47 -9.22
CA LEU A 177 7.33 -12.25 -8.42
C LEU A 177 6.63 -11.08 -9.10
N GLN A 178 6.97 -10.80 -10.36
CA GLN A 178 6.35 -9.73 -11.14
C GLN A 178 4.83 -9.92 -11.20
N ASN A 179 4.37 -11.14 -11.44
CA ASN A 179 2.96 -11.46 -11.52
C ASN A 179 2.23 -11.23 -10.19
N ALA A 180 2.79 -11.73 -9.07
CA ALA A 180 2.24 -11.53 -7.74
C ALA A 180 2.15 -10.03 -7.39
N LEU A 181 3.21 -9.28 -7.69
CA LEU A 181 3.26 -7.84 -7.51
C LEU A 181 2.20 -7.10 -8.35
N ASN A 182 2.00 -7.48 -9.60
CA ASN A 182 0.95 -6.92 -10.46
C ASN A 182 -0.46 -7.18 -9.91
N ILE A 183 -0.71 -8.39 -9.40
CA ILE A 183 -1.99 -8.76 -8.80
C ILE A 183 -2.23 -7.92 -7.54
N LEU A 184 -1.23 -7.83 -6.66
CA LEU A 184 -1.32 -7.02 -5.44
C LEU A 184 -1.50 -5.53 -5.73
N MET A 185 -0.96 -4.99 -6.83
CA MET A 185 -1.25 -3.61 -7.25
C MET A 185 -2.69 -3.44 -7.69
N LYS A 186 -3.11 -4.25 -8.67
CA LYS A 186 -4.38 -4.05 -9.35
C LYS A 186 -5.58 -4.39 -8.47
N TYR A 187 -5.41 -5.36 -7.59
CA TYR A 187 -6.47 -5.89 -6.77
C TYR A 187 -6.22 -5.74 -5.28
N GLY A 188 -5.07 -5.23 -4.82
CA GLY A 188 -4.74 -5.19 -3.39
C GLY A 188 -5.83 -4.56 -2.52
N ASP A 189 -6.49 -3.51 -3.02
CA ASP A 189 -7.60 -2.86 -2.32
C ASP A 189 -8.93 -3.61 -2.55
N ASN A 190 -9.11 -4.25 -3.71
CA ASN A 190 -10.28 -5.09 -4.04
C ASN A 190 -10.27 -6.47 -3.35
N LEU A 191 -9.10 -6.98 -2.95
CA LEU A 191 -8.93 -8.18 -2.11
C LEU A 191 -9.54 -8.02 -0.71
N THR A 192 -10.14 -6.86 -0.45
CA THR A 192 -10.70 -6.48 0.84
C THR A 192 -12.09 -5.89 0.76
N THR A 193 -12.69 -5.84 -0.43
CA THR A 193 -14.09 -5.45 -0.58
C THR A 193 -14.91 -6.74 -0.48
N PRO A 194 -15.46 -7.09 0.70
CA PRO A 194 -16.49 -8.09 0.76
C PRO A 194 -17.54 -7.75 -0.29
N ASP A 195 -17.78 -8.66 -1.23
CA ASP A 195 -19.01 -8.61 -1.99
C ASP A 195 -20.21 -8.66 -1.02
N GLU A 196 -21.43 -8.62 -1.56
CA GLU A 196 -22.66 -8.74 -0.77
C GLU A 196 -22.74 -10.02 0.11
N TYR A 197 -21.78 -10.95 -0.05
CA TYR A 197 -21.63 -12.17 0.73
C TYR A 197 -20.44 -12.16 1.71
N GLY A 198 -19.66 -11.07 1.80
CA GLY A 198 -18.57 -10.99 2.78
C GLY A 198 -17.19 -11.44 2.27
N ILE A 199 -16.99 -11.60 0.95
CA ILE A 199 -15.74 -12.11 0.33
C ILE A 199 -14.83 -10.99 -0.16
#